data_AF-A0A1X0D8Y0-F1
#
_entry.id   AF-A0A1X0D8Y0-F1
#
_cell.length_a   1.000
_cell.length_b   1.000
_cell.length_c   1.000
_cell.angle_alpha   90.00
_cell.angle_beta   90.00
_cell.angle_gamma   90.00
#
_symmetry.space_group_name_H-M   'P 1'
#
loop_
_entity.id
_entity.type
_entity.pdbx_description
1 polymer ?
#
loop_
_entity_poly.entity_id
_entity_poly.type
_entity_poly.pdbx_seq_one_letter_code
_entity_poly.pdbx_strand_id
1 'polypeptide(L)'
;MTTSPPGGQLRPSRRWSIGYENSWGPYWDAMFGPRMVTAWVDWKRGSTGVNIARQLWRRREYLRRTYEAVYGANPDDWPSEHPGVVLGRGEAACLRCRWFARPIGGPGRTLDFARRHETSNGAWR
;
A
#
# COMPACT_ATOMS: atom_id res chain seq x y z
N MET A 1 -2.35 14.11 -40.78
CA MET A 1 -2.30 14.27 -39.31
C MET A 1 -1.62 13.04 -38.73
N THR A 2 -0.37 13.18 -38.31
CA THR A 2 0.47 12.08 -37.81
C THR A 2 0.35 12.02 -36.29
N THR A 3 -0.37 11.01 -35.79
CA THR A 3 -0.49 10.73 -34.36
C THR A 3 0.86 10.23 -33.83
N SER A 4 1.58 11.09 -33.10
CA SER A 4 2.81 10.70 -32.42
C SER A 4 2.51 9.66 -31.33
N PRO A 5 3.42 8.70 -31.04
CA PRO A 5 3.23 7.77 -29.92
C PRO A 5 3.19 8.55 -28.59
N PRO A 6 2.48 8.06 -27.56
CA PRO A 6 2.44 8.73 -26.25
C PRO A 6 3.78 8.51 -25.54
N GLY A 7 4.79 9.30 -25.90
CA GLY A 7 6.16 9.12 -25.43
C GLY A 7 6.91 10.44 -25.31
N GLY A 8 6.38 11.36 -24.51
CA GLY A 8 7.12 12.58 -24.13
C GLY A 8 8.39 12.26 -23.35
N GLN A 9 9.27 13.25 -23.21
CA GLN A 9 10.54 13.14 -22.48
C GLN A 9 10.36 12.47 -21.11
N LEU A 10 11.20 11.46 -20.83
CA LEU A 10 11.24 10.81 -19.53
C LEU A 10 11.87 11.75 -18.51
N ARG A 11 11.25 11.83 -17.34
CA ARG A 11 11.73 12.61 -16.19
C ARG A 11 11.56 11.81 -14.90
N PRO A 12 12.30 12.14 -13.82
CA PRO A 12 12.07 11.50 -12.53
C PRO A 12 10.60 11.66 -12.10
N SER A 13 9.96 10.58 -11.68
CA SER A 13 8.60 10.63 -11.16
C SER A 13 8.55 11.46 -9.88
N ARG A 14 7.55 12.33 -9.75
CA ARG A 14 7.29 13.04 -8.49
C ARG A 14 6.86 12.03 -7.42
N ARG A 15 7.39 12.17 -6.21
CA ARG A 15 6.93 11.43 -5.03
C ARG A 15 5.70 12.12 -4.46
N TRP A 16 4.50 11.67 -4.87
CA TRP A 16 3.24 12.30 -4.48
C TRP A 16 2.81 12.02 -3.03
N SER A 17 3.51 11.12 -2.35
CA SER A 17 3.29 10.71 -0.95
C SER A 17 3.96 11.61 0.10
N ILE A 18 4.77 12.60 -0.30
CA ILE A 18 5.45 13.51 0.63
C ILE A 18 4.44 14.22 1.54
N GLY A 19 4.66 14.20 2.85
CA GLY A 19 3.76 14.77 3.87
C GLY A 19 2.63 13.83 4.30
N TYR A 20 2.59 12.59 3.80
CA TYR A 20 1.58 11.58 4.13
C TYR A 20 2.19 10.32 4.75
N GLU A 21 3.34 10.44 5.39
CA GLU A 21 4.12 9.34 5.98
C GLU A 21 3.32 8.58 7.03
N ASN A 22 2.44 9.27 7.76
CA ASN A 22 1.58 8.69 8.80
C ASN A 22 0.18 8.33 8.31
N SER A 23 -0.04 8.26 6.99
CA SER A 23 -1.30 7.84 6.39
C SER A 23 -1.07 6.95 5.16
N TRP A 24 -1.66 7.28 4.02
CA TRP A 24 -1.61 6.48 2.79
C TRP A 24 -0.26 6.56 2.04
N GLY A 25 0.68 7.43 2.45
CA GLY A 25 1.95 7.66 1.77
C GLY A 25 2.78 6.39 1.52
N PRO A 26 3.02 5.53 2.54
CA PRO A 26 3.75 4.27 2.38
C PRO A 26 3.14 3.31 1.35
N TYR A 27 1.82 3.34 1.17
CA TYR A 27 1.13 2.51 0.19
C TYR A 27 1.42 3.01 -1.22
N TRP A 28 1.39 4.33 -1.41
CA TRP A 28 1.76 4.95 -2.67
C TRP A 28 3.23 4.66 -3.01
N ASP A 29 4.14 4.80 -2.04
CA ASP A 29 5.58 4.52 -2.23
C ASP A 29 5.83 3.07 -2.65
N ALA A 30 5.17 2.11 -2.00
CA ALA A 30 5.29 0.70 -2.35
C ALA A 30 4.73 0.37 -3.74
N MET A 31 3.67 1.05 -4.18
CA MET A 31 3.09 0.85 -5.51
C MET A 31 3.86 1.58 -6.62
N PHE A 32 4.44 2.75 -6.33
CA PHE A 32 4.96 3.70 -7.31
C PHE A 32 6.36 4.19 -6.94
N GLY A 33 7.28 3.25 -6.68
CA GLY A 33 8.68 3.57 -6.39
C GLY A 33 9.35 4.47 -7.46
N PRO A 34 10.52 5.04 -7.13
CA PRO A 34 11.23 5.99 -8.00
C PRO A 34 11.49 5.41 -9.39
N ARG A 35 10.99 6.06 -10.44
CA ARG A 35 11.21 5.65 -11.84
C ARG A 35 11.24 6.86 -12.77
N MET A 36 11.94 6.72 -13.90
CA MET A 36 11.83 7.65 -15.02
C MET A 36 10.51 7.39 -15.76
N VAL A 37 9.69 8.41 -15.90
CA VAL A 37 8.33 8.32 -16.47
C VAL A 37 8.02 9.51 -17.36
N THR A 38 7.06 9.36 -18.27
CA THR A 38 6.53 10.49 -19.03
C THR A 38 5.68 11.39 -18.14
N ALA A 39 5.47 12.65 -18.53
CA ALA A 39 4.62 13.58 -17.79
C ALA A 39 3.17 13.05 -17.61
N TRP A 40 2.65 12.34 -18.60
CA TRP A 40 1.32 11.71 -18.51
C TRP A 40 1.28 10.61 -17.43
N VAL A 41 2.28 9.74 -17.39
CA VAL A 41 2.36 8.69 -16.37
C VAL A 41 2.54 9.29 -14.98
N ASP A 42 3.39 10.32 -14.84
CA ASP A 42 3.57 11.05 -13.59
C ASP A 42 2.25 11.68 -13.09
N TRP A 43 1.49 12.30 -13.99
CA TRP A 43 0.16 12.82 -13.69
C TRP A 43 -0.84 11.73 -13.28
N LYS A 44 -0.82 10.56 -13.95
CA LYS A 44 -1.65 9.41 -13.56
C LYS A 44 -1.29 8.86 -12.18
N ARG A 45 0.00 8.83 -11.83
CA ARG A 45 0.45 8.43 -10.49
C ARG A 45 -0.02 9.42 -9.41
N GLY A 46 -0.03 10.72 -9.70
CA GLY A 46 -0.50 11.77 -8.79
C GLY A 46 -2.02 11.89 -8.65
N SER A 47 -2.78 11.40 -9.64
CA SER A 47 -4.25 11.40 -9.62
C SER A 47 -4.79 10.03 -9.21
N THR A 48 -4.90 9.11 -10.16
CA THR A 48 -5.42 7.76 -9.94
C THR A 48 -4.60 7.00 -8.89
N GLY A 49 -3.27 7.09 -8.93
CA GLY A 49 -2.40 6.40 -7.97
C GLY A 49 -2.63 6.84 -6.52
N VAL A 50 -2.77 8.15 -6.28
CA VAL A 50 -3.08 8.71 -4.95
C VAL A 50 -4.46 8.25 -4.47
N ASN A 51 -5.46 8.24 -5.35
CA ASN A 51 -6.81 7.78 -4.98
C ASN A 51 -6.82 6.30 -4.57
N ILE A 52 -6.09 5.44 -5.29
CA ILE A 52 -5.95 4.01 -4.94
C ILE A 52 -5.27 3.86 -3.56
N ALA A 53 -4.17 4.57 -3.32
CA ALA A 53 -3.47 4.50 -2.04
C ALA A 53 -4.37 4.93 -0.86
N ARG A 54 -5.14 6.01 -1.04
CA ARG A 54 -6.11 6.48 -0.04
C ARG A 54 -7.21 5.45 0.22
N GLN A 55 -7.73 4.81 -0.82
CA GLN A 55 -8.77 3.78 -0.68
C GLN A 55 -8.25 2.57 0.11
N LEU A 56 -7.05 2.08 -0.22
CA LEU A 56 -6.42 0.97 0.48
C LEU A 56 -6.13 1.31 1.95
N TRP A 57 -5.64 2.52 2.23
CA TRP A 57 -5.45 2.99 3.60
C TRP A 57 -6.76 3.02 4.39
N ARG A 58 -7.83 3.59 3.82
CA ARG A 58 -9.16 3.59 4.46
C ARG A 58 -9.67 2.19 4.73
N ARG A 59 -9.43 1.25 3.82
CA ARG A 59 -9.81 -0.16 4.00
C ARG A 59 -9.03 -0.81 5.14
N ARG A 60 -7.72 -0.53 5.24
CA ARG A 60 -6.90 -0.96 6.38
C ARG A 60 -7.41 -0.38 7.69
N GLU A 61 -7.72 0.91 7.74
CA GLU A 61 -8.24 1.55 8.95
C GLU A 61 -9.60 1.01 9.37
N TYR A 62 -10.48 0.69 8.41
CA TYR A 62 -11.72 -0.01 8.69
C TYR A 62 -11.46 -1.38 9.35
N LEU A 63 -10.57 -2.19 8.77
CA LEU A 63 -10.22 -3.50 9.33
C LEU A 63 -9.53 -3.41 10.69
N ARG A 64 -8.67 -2.40 10.90
CA ARG A 64 -8.06 -2.12 12.21
C ARG A 64 -9.14 -1.88 13.25
N ARG A 65 -10.11 -1.02 12.97
CA ARG A 65 -11.22 -0.74 13.90
C ARG A 65 -12.06 -1.98 14.19
N THR A 66 -12.29 -2.83 13.18
CA THR A 66 -12.97 -4.11 13.39
C THR A 66 -12.16 -5.05 14.29
N TYR A 67 -10.83 -5.08 14.12
CA TYR A 67 -9.94 -5.87 14.96
C TYR A 67 -9.91 -5.36 16.40
N GLU A 68 -9.83 -4.03 16.58
CA GLU A 68 -9.92 -3.36 17.88
C GLU A 68 -11.25 -3.61 18.59
N ALA A 69 -12.35 -3.70 17.85
CA ALA A 69 -13.65 -4.02 18.44
C ALA A 69 -13.71 -5.45 19.01
N VAL A 70 -12.86 -6.37 18.54
CA VAL A 70 -12.80 -7.76 19.00
C VAL A 70 -11.76 -7.95 20.10
N TYR A 71 -10.57 -7.36 19.94
CA TYR A 71 -9.41 -7.60 20.82
C TYR A 71 -9.05 -6.41 21.71
N GLY A 72 -9.82 -5.33 21.67
CA GLY A 72 -9.56 -4.11 22.42
C GLY A 72 -8.76 -3.07 21.64
N ALA A 73 -8.89 -1.80 22.06
CA ALA A 73 -8.22 -0.67 21.42
C ALA A 73 -6.72 -0.60 21.71
N ASN A 74 -6.22 -1.34 22.70
CA ASN A 74 -4.80 -1.39 23.04
C ASN A 74 -4.07 -2.41 22.15
N PRO A 75 -3.16 -2.00 21.25
CA PRO A 75 -2.46 -2.92 20.37
C PRO A 75 -1.51 -3.89 21.07
N ASP A 76 -1.12 -3.60 22.32
CA ASP A 76 -0.24 -4.48 23.10
C ASP A 76 -0.98 -5.70 23.67
N ASP A 77 -2.31 -5.64 23.74
CA ASP A 77 -3.17 -6.75 24.17
C ASP A 77 -3.66 -7.62 23.00
N TRP A 78 -3.29 -7.26 21.76
CA TRP A 78 -3.69 -8.02 20.59
C TRP A 78 -3.02 -9.40 20.56
N PRO A 79 -3.72 -10.46 20.09
CA PRO A 79 -3.14 -11.80 19.95
C PRO A 79 -1.88 -11.85 19.08
N SER A 80 -1.78 -10.90 18.15
CA SER A 80 -0.63 -10.70 17.30
C SER A 80 -0.23 -9.24 17.33
N GLU A 81 1.06 -8.98 17.55
CA GLU A 81 1.59 -7.63 17.54
C GLU A 81 1.54 -7.02 16.12
N HIS A 82 1.69 -7.83 15.06
CA HIS A 82 1.65 -7.35 13.68
C HIS A 82 0.57 -8.03 12.83
N PRO A 83 -0.75 -7.87 13.13
CA PRO A 83 -1.80 -8.60 12.43
C PRO A 83 -1.77 -8.34 10.93
N GLY A 84 -1.58 -9.40 10.15
CA GLY A 84 -1.53 -9.36 8.70
C GLY A 84 -2.92 -9.48 8.10
N VAL A 85 -3.25 -8.62 7.13
CA VAL A 85 -4.55 -8.66 6.45
C VAL A 85 -4.42 -8.56 4.94
N VAL A 86 -5.42 -9.09 4.24
CA VAL A 86 -5.64 -8.87 2.82
C VAL A 86 -6.68 -7.75 2.65
N LEU A 87 -6.34 -6.69 1.94
CA LEU A 87 -7.21 -5.51 1.78
C LEU A 87 -8.19 -5.62 0.61
N GLY A 88 -7.86 -6.44 -0.39
CA GLY A 88 -8.55 -6.47 -1.67
C GLY A 88 -8.18 -7.68 -2.52
N ARG A 89 -7.86 -7.46 -3.80
CA ARG A 89 -7.62 -8.54 -4.78
C ARG A 89 -6.14 -8.94 -4.90
N GLY A 90 -5.23 -8.25 -4.20
CA GLY A 90 -3.82 -8.64 -4.19
C GLY A 90 -2.93 -7.85 -3.23
N GLU A 91 -3.53 -7.09 -2.31
CA GLU A 91 -2.81 -6.22 -1.39
C GLU A 91 -2.79 -6.81 0.02
N ALA A 92 -1.60 -6.95 0.57
CA ALA A 92 -1.37 -7.31 1.96
C ALA A 92 -0.97 -6.06 2.77
N ALA A 93 -1.41 -5.98 4.02
CA ALA A 93 -1.04 -4.90 4.93
C ALA A 93 -1.01 -5.37 6.38
N CYS A 94 -0.44 -4.53 7.25
CA CYS A 94 -0.45 -4.72 8.70
C CYS A 94 -1.45 -3.79 9.38
N LEU A 95 -2.17 -4.27 10.40
CA LEU A 95 -3.10 -3.46 11.20
C LEU A 95 -2.43 -2.61 12.29
N ARG A 96 -1.18 -2.93 12.70
CA ARG A 96 -0.42 -2.12 13.66
C ARG A 96 0.49 -1.12 12.95
N CYS A 97 1.42 -1.60 12.13
CA CYS A 97 2.39 -0.75 11.44
C CYS A 97 1.95 -0.36 10.02
N ARG A 98 2.78 0.43 9.33
CA ARG A 98 2.51 0.97 7.98
C ARG A 98 2.93 0.04 6.84
N TRP A 99 3.21 -1.22 7.15
CA TRP A 99 3.63 -2.20 6.15
C TRP A 99 2.52 -2.46 5.12
N PHE A 100 2.93 -2.54 3.86
CA PHE A 100 2.09 -2.80 2.71
C PHE A 100 2.89 -3.55 1.65
N ALA A 101 2.28 -4.56 1.05
CA ALA A 101 2.84 -5.27 -0.09
C ALA A 101 1.76 -5.58 -1.12
N ARG A 102 2.17 -5.62 -2.40
CA ARG A 102 1.28 -6.01 -3.50
C ARG A 102 1.94 -7.14 -4.32
N PRO A 103 2.00 -8.37 -3.78
CA PRO A 103 2.66 -9.48 -4.45
C PRO A 103 2.00 -9.83 -5.79
N ILE A 104 2.84 -10.23 -6.75
CA ILE A 104 2.38 -10.81 -8.02
C ILE A 104 2.13 -12.30 -7.80
N GLY A 105 0.94 -12.80 -8.14
CA GLY A 105 0.61 -14.23 -8.00
C GLY A 105 -0.72 -14.53 -7.31
N GLY A 106 -1.58 -13.53 -7.12
CA GLY A 106 -2.96 -13.73 -6.70
C GLY A 106 -3.18 -13.84 -5.17
N PRO A 107 -4.41 -14.21 -4.76
CA PRO A 107 -4.82 -14.13 -3.35
C PRO A 107 -4.02 -15.00 -2.39
N GLY A 108 -3.65 -16.23 -2.79
CA GLY A 108 -2.88 -17.15 -1.94
C GLY A 108 -1.53 -16.58 -1.54
N ARG A 109 -0.78 -16.04 -2.51
CA ARG A 109 0.51 -15.38 -2.24
C ARG A 109 0.35 -14.11 -1.41
N THR A 110 -0.76 -13.40 -1.56
CA THR A 110 -1.07 -12.21 -0.76
C THR A 110 -1.28 -12.57 0.71
N LEU A 111 -2.00 -13.67 0.96
CA LEU A 111 -2.17 -14.20 2.31
C LEU A 111 -0.85 -14.67 2.92
N ASP A 112 0.00 -15.34 2.14
CA ASP A 112 1.33 -15.76 2.60
C ASP A 112 2.20 -14.56 3.00
N PHE A 113 2.14 -13.47 2.24
CA PHE A 113 2.86 -12.23 2.55
C PHE A 113 2.38 -11.64 3.88
N ALA A 114 1.06 -11.52 4.05
CA ALA A 114 0.46 -11.03 5.29
C ALA A 114 0.87 -11.90 6.49
N ARG A 115 0.78 -13.23 6.35
CA ARG A 115 1.13 -14.19 7.38
C ARG A 115 2.62 -14.13 7.74
N ARG A 116 3.51 -14.00 6.76
CA ARG A 116 4.96 -13.87 7.01
C ARG A 116 5.29 -12.60 7.77
N HIS A 117 4.68 -11.46 7.39
CA HIS A 117 4.85 -10.22 8.14
C HIS A 117 4.43 -10.41 9.60
N GLU A 118 3.26 -11.01 9.81
CA GLU A 118 2.71 -11.31 11.13
C GLU A 118 3.61 -12.22 11.96
N THR A 119 3.98 -13.41 11.44
CA THR A 119 4.76 -14.40 12.20
C THR A 119 6.22 -14.01 12.39
N SER A 120 6.73 -13.07 11.59
CA SER A 120 8.07 -12.49 11.76
C SER A 120 8.09 -11.33 12.75
N ASN A 121 6.97 -11.06 13.42
CA ASN A 121 6.78 -9.88 14.26
C ASN A 121 7.17 -8.56 13.56
N GLY A 122 6.75 -8.41 12.30
CA GLY A 122 6.99 -7.21 11.50
C GLY A 122 8.39 -7.06 10.91
N ALA A 123 9.31 -8.01 11.13
CA ALA A 123 10.66 -7.97 10.56
C ALA A 123 10.66 -8.11 9.03
N TRP A 124 9.69 -8.85 8.49
CA TRP A 124 9.57 -9.09 7.06
C TRP A 124 8.85 -7.93 6.36
N ARG A 125 9.51 -7.27 5.40
CA ARG A 125 8.98 -6.10 4.66
C ARG A 125 8.72 -6.42 3.19
#